data_AF-A0A7C6BPR1-F1
#
_entry.id   AF-A0A7C6BPR1-F1
#
_cell.length_a   1.000
_cell.length_b   1.000
_cell.length_c   1.000
_cell.angle_alpha   90.00
_cell.angle_beta   90.00
_cell.angle_gamma   90.00
#
_symmetry.space_group_name_H-M   'P 1'
#
loop_
_entity.id
_entity.type
_entity.pdbx_description
1 polymer ?
#
loop_
_entity_poly.entity_id
_entity_poly.type
_entity_poly.pdbx_seq_one_letter_code
_entity_poly.pdbx_strand_id
1 'polypeptide(L)'
;MQQQTQTPNKQEGREEALNRRERELDRREKALEAGELLRKGGLPKEALSLVSLDSHESMMESIKTLNLLKERFSQGAPEVAAPDQNPRNLSYNERLRRYSSRFSIPYNN
;
A
#
# COMPACT_ATOMS: atom_id res chain seq x y z
N MET A 1 -9.64 10.86 -59.07
CA MET A 1 -10.40 10.77 -57.80
C MET A 1 -9.68 11.62 -56.77
N GLN A 2 -10.28 12.75 -56.35
CA GLN A 2 -9.68 13.64 -55.36
C GLN A 2 -10.06 13.15 -53.96
N GLN A 3 -9.08 12.83 -53.13
CA GLN A 3 -9.29 12.50 -51.72
C GLN A 3 -9.42 13.82 -50.95
N GLN A 4 -10.60 14.09 -50.41
CA GLN A 4 -10.83 15.19 -49.48
C GLN A 4 -10.19 14.81 -48.15
N THR A 5 -9.06 15.42 -47.82
CA THR A 5 -8.47 15.34 -46.48
C THR A 5 -9.34 16.16 -45.53
N GLN A 6 -10.15 15.48 -44.74
CA GLN A 6 -10.94 16.06 -43.66
C GLN A 6 -9.96 16.61 -42.60
N THR A 7 -9.80 17.93 -42.57
CA THR A 7 -9.01 18.59 -41.52
C THR A 7 -9.76 18.49 -40.19
N PRO A 8 -9.12 18.06 -39.09
CA PRO A 8 -9.77 17.98 -37.79
C PRO A 8 -10.25 19.37 -37.35
N ASN A 9 -11.45 19.42 -36.80
CA ASN A 9 -12.16 20.65 -36.46
C ASN A 9 -11.44 21.35 -35.30
N LYS A 10 -10.94 22.58 -35.50
CA LYS A 10 -10.13 23.34 -34.50
C LYS A 10 -10.82 23.51 -33.14
N GLN A 11 -12.14 23.39 -33.09
CA GLN A 11 -12.93 23.49 -31.87
C GLN A 11 -12.81 22.23 -31.00
N GLU A 12 -12.78 21.03 -31.60
CA GLU A 12 -12.65 19.74 -30.90
C GLU A 12 -11.30 19.65 -30.16
N GLY A 13 -10.20 20.07 -30.82
CA GLY A 13 -8.88 20.09 -30.19
C GLY A 13 -8.77 21.06 -29.00
N ARG A 14 -9.56 22.14 -28.97
CA ARG A 14 -9.60 23.08 -27.84
C ARG A 14 -10.37 22.50 -26.66
N GLU A 15 -11.49 21.82 -26.92
CA GLU A 15 -12.31 21.18 -25.89
C GLU A 15 -11.56 20.01 -25.23
N GLU A 16 -10.87 19.18 -26.01
CA GLU A 16 -10.02 18.12 -25.46
C GLU A 16 -8.90 18.64 -24.57
N ALA A 17 -8.26 19.76 -24.95
CA ALA A 17 -7.20 20.37 -24.15
C ALA A 17 -7.72 20.92 -22.81
N LEU A 18 -8.92 21.52 -22.82
CA LEU A 18 -9.58 22.00 -21.61
C LEU A 18 -9.97 20.84 -20.69
N ASN A 19 -10.59 19.79 -21.24
CA ASN A 19 -10.98 18.59 -20.48
C ASN A 19 -9.77 17.89 -19.84
N ARG A 20 -8.63 17.81 -20.55
CA ARG A 20 -7.38 17.28 -19.97
C ARG A 20 -6.90 18.12 -18.80
N ARG A 21 -6.93 19.45 -18.95
CA ARG A 21 -6.48 20.39 -17.92
C ARG A 21 -7.39 20.36 -16.69
N GLU A 22 -8.69 20.26 -16.88
CA GLU A 22 -9.66 20.13 -15.79
C GLU A 22 -9.42 18.84 -14.99
N ARG A 23 -9.24 17.69 -15.66
CA ARG A 23 -8.91 16.42 -15.00
C ARG A 23 -7.58 16.48 -14.24
N GLU A 24 -6.60 17.19 -14.77
CA GLU A 24 -5.32 17.37 -14.09
C GLU A 24 -5.46 18.22 -12.82
N LEU A 25 -6.26 19.29 -12.88
CA LEU A 25 -6.53 20.14 -11.72
C LEU A 25 -7.30 19.37 -10.64
N ASP A 26 -8.37 18.67 -11.01
CA ASP A 26 -9.14 17.82 -10.10
C ASP A 26 -8.26 16.79 -9.39
N ARG A 27 -7.37 16.12 -10.14
CA ARG A 27 -6.42 15.16 -9.54
C ARG A 27 -5.45 15.83 -8.56
N ARG A 28 -4.99 17.05 -8.86
CA ARG A 28 -4.09 17.81 -7.97
C ARG A 28 -4.81 18.26 -6.71
N GLU A 29 -6.05 18.72 -6.82
CA GLU A 29 -6.87 19.12 -5.67
C GLU A 29 -7.11 17.95 -4.72
N LYS A 30 -7.51 16.78 -5.26
CA LYS A 30 -7.67 15.55 -4.48
C LYS A 30 -6.36 15.13 -3.81
N ALA A 31 -5.22 15.23 -4.50
CA ALA A 31 -3.92 14.89 -3.91
C ALA A 31 -3.54 15.80 -2.74
N LEU A 32 -3.85 17.10 -2.84
CA LEU A 32 -3.63 18.07 -1.76
C LEU A 32 -4.54 17.79 -0.57
N GLU A 33 -5.83 17.53 -0.82
CA GLU A 33 -6.80 17.17 0.21
C GLU A 33 -6.39 15.88 0.94
N ALA A 34 -6.05 14.82 0.19
CA ALA A 34 -5.55 13.58 0.74
C ALA A 34 -4.29 13.80 1.59
N GLY A 35 -3.35 14.61 1.12
CA GLY A 35 -2.14 14.96 1.87
C GLY A 35 -2.45 15.63 3.22
N GLU A 36 -3.40 16.56 3.25
CA GLU A 36 -3.84 17.22 4.48
C GLU A 36 -4.55 16.26 5.43
N LEU A 37 -5.40 15.36 4.92
CA LEU A 37 -6.08 14.35 5.72
C LEU A 37 -5.11 13.33 6.32
N LEU A 38 -4.13 12.87 5.54
CA LEU A 38 -3.06 11.99 6.02
C LEU A 38 -2.24 12.69 7.12
N ARG A 39 -1.88 13.95 6.91
CA ARG A 39 -1.15 14.76 7.90
C ARG A 39 -1.93 14.90 9.21
N LYS A 40 -3.23 15.19 9.13
CA LYS A 40 -4.13 15.25 10.31
C LYS A 40 -4.23 13.90 11.03
N GLY A 41 -4.23 12.79 10.28
CA GLY A 41 -4.15 11.43 10.84
C GLY A 41 -2.76 11.06 11.37
N GLY A 42 -1.76 11.94 11.24
CA GLY A 42 -0.38 11.68 11.61
C GLY A 42 0.26 10.55 10.79
N LEU A 43 -0.14 10.40 9.53
CA LEU A 43 0.47 9.51 8.56
C LEU A 43 1.57 10.25 7.79
N PRO A 44 2.64 9.54 7.39
CA PRO A 44 3.74 10.13 6.63
C PRO A 44 3.29 10.49 5.20
N LYS A 45 3.99 11.45 4.57
CA LYS A 45 3.64 11.93 3.21
C LYS A 45 3.72 10.81 2.17
N GLU A 46 4.59 9.84 2.37
CA GLU A 46 4.80 8.67 1.54
C GLU A 46 3.52 7.82 1.42
N ALA A 47 2.64 7.87 2.42
CA ALA A 47 1.35 7.17 2.41
C ALA A 47 0.40 7.70 1.32
N LEU A 48 0.63 8.90 0.77
CA LEU A 48 -0.15 9.45 -0.34
C LEU A 48 -0.10 8.54 -1.58
N SER A 49 1.00 7.80 -1.78
CA SER A 49 1.12 6.84 -2.88
C SER A 49 0.15 5.66 -2.79
N LEU A 50 -0.42 5.40 -1.60
CA LEU A 50 -1.36 4.32 -1.33
C LEU A 50 -2.83 4.78 -1.40
N VAL A 51 -3.08 6.09 -1.58
CA VAL A 51 -4.42 6.66 -1.64
C VAL A 51 -4.93 6.65 -3.09
N SER A 52 -6.09 6.04 -3.34
CA SER A 52 -6.76 6.17 -4.63
C SER A 52 -7.33 7.58 -4.79
N LEU A 53 -7.04 8.22 -5.93
CA LEU A 53 -7.50 9.58 -6.26
C LEU A 53 -8.55 9.57 -7.39
N ASP A 54 -9.09 8.40 -7.74
CA ASP A 54 -10.03 8.25 -8.85
C ASP A 54 -11.37 8.92 -8.53
N SER A 55 -11.83 8.78 -7.28
CA SER A 55 -13.02 9.43 -6.75
C SER A 55 -12.79 9.90 -5.31
N HIS A 56 -13.60 10.84 -4.85
CA HIS A 56 -13.55 11.31 -3.46
C HIS A 56 -13.89 10.18 -2.47
N GLU A 57 -14.86 9.32 -2.80
CA GLU A 57 -15.21 8.17 -1.97
C GLU A 57 -14.05 7.17 -1.84
N SER A 58 -13.40 6.83 -2.96
CA SER A 58 -12.23 5.93 -2.97
C SER A 58 -11.05 6.52 -2.17
N MET A 59 -10.84 7.83 -2.25
CA MET A 59 -9.84 8.55 -1.47
C MET A 59 -10.13 8.43 0.03
N MET A 60 -11.37 8.69 0.45
CA MET A 60 -11.78 8.63 1.85
C MET A 60 -11.67 7.22 2.43
N GLU A 61 -12.08 6.19 1.68
CA GLU A 61 -11.98 4.79 2.13
C GLU A 61 -10.50 4.35 2.25
N SER A 62 -9.65 4.79 1.33
CA SER A 62 -8.21 4.55 1.40
C SER A 62 -7.60 5.17 2.67
N ILE A 63 -7.92 6.44 2.96
CA ILE A 63 -7.42 7.15 4.15
C ILE A 63 -7.90 6.47 5.43
N LYS A 64 -9.17 6.07 5.49
CA LYS A 64 -9.74 5.33 6.62
C LYS A 64 -8.99 4.01 6.87
N THR A 65 -8.71 3.27 5.80
CA THR A 65 -7.97 2.01 5.87
C THR A 65 -6.55 2.21 6.40
N LEU A 66 -5.85 3.25 5.92
CA LEU A 66 -4.50 3.58 6.38
C LEU A 66 -4.47 3.97 7.87
N ASN A 67 -5.45 4.75 8.33
CA ASN A 67 -5.56 5.09 9.75
C ASN A 67 -5.80 3.85 10.62
N LEU A 68 -6.69 2.94 10.18
CA LEU A 68 -6.94 1.67 10.88
C LEU A 68 -5.67 0.80 10.96
N LEU A 69 -4.89 0.73 9.87
CA LEU A 69 -3.63 0.00 9.86
C LEU A 69 -2.63 0.62 10.83
N LYS A 70 -2.47 1.94 10.83
CA LYS A 70 -1.62 2.65 11.78
C LYS A 70 -1.99 2.32 13.23
N GLU A 71 -3.27 2.37 13.56
CA GLU A 71 -3.76 2.01 14.90
C GLU A 71 -3.38 0.57 15.26
N ARG A 72 -3.60 -0.39 14.36
CA ARG A 72 -3.24 -1.80 14.57
C ARG A 72 -1.75 -2.01 14.82
N PHE A 73 -0.88 -1.33 14.08
CA PHE A 73 0.57 -1.44 14.28
C PHE A 73 1.05 -0.69 15.53
N SER A 74 0.35 0.38 15.94
CA SER A 74 0.67 1.13 17.16
C SER A 74 0.29 0.38 18.45
N GLN A 75 -0.70 -0.52 18.40
CA GLN A 75 -1.15 -1.33 19.55
C GLN A 75 -0.25 -2.55 19.83
N GLY A 76 0.97 -2.55 19.29
CA GLY A 76 1.86 -3.68 19.28
C GLY A 76 1.55 -4.54 18.07
N ALA A 77 2.49 -4.57 17.12
CA ALA A 77 2.56 -5.69 16.18
C ALA A 77 2.49 -6.98 17.03
N PRO A 78 1.74 -8.03 16.62
CA PRO A 78 1.91 -9.32 17.27
C PRO A 78 3.42 -9.58 17.25
N GLU A 79 4.02 -9.79 18.42
CA GLU A 79 5.40 -10.24 18.52
C GLU A 79 5.48 -11.45 17.60
N VAL A 80 6.00 -11.24 16.39
CA VAL A 80 6.55 -12.33 15.61
C VAL A 80 7.74 -12.68 16.45
N ALA A 81 7.55 -13.64 17.37
CA ALA A 81 8.61 -14.17 18.19
C ALA A 81 9.74 -14.45 17.21
N ALA A 82 10.77 -13.61 17.23
CA ALA A 82 11.99 -13.89 16.51
C ALA A 82 12.32 -15.31 16.96
N PRO A 83 12.47 -16.29 16.04
CA PRO A 83 12.88 -17.61 16.47
C PRO A 83 14.26 -17.39 17.09
N ASP A 84 14.31 -17.32 18.43
CA ASP A 84 15.53 -17.21 19.19
C ASP A 84 16.22 -18.57 19.05
N GLN A 85 16.87 -18.70 17.90
CA GLN A 85 17.52 -19.90 17.39
C GLN A 85 19.01 -19.68 17.39
N ASN A 86 19.55 -19.01 18.42
CA ASN A 86 20.96 -19.20 18.72
C ASN A 86 21.10 -20.43 19.64
N PRO A 87 21.46 -21.62 19.12
CA PRO A 87 21.58 -22.84 19.92
C PRO A 87 22.65 -22.73 21.02
N ARG A 88 23.50 -21.69 20.99
CA ARG A 88 24.50 -21.41 22.02
C ARG A 88 23.89 -20.90 23.33
N ASN A 89 22.69 -20.32 23.30
CA ASN A 89 22.00 -19.81 24.50
C ASN A 89 21.15 -20.86 25.21
N LEU A 90 20.99 -22.05 24.62
CA LEU A 90 20.26 -23.16 25.23
C LEU A 90 21.16 -23.90 26.23
N SER A 91 20.59 -24.34 27.35
CA SER A 91 21.26 -25.26 28.25
C SER A 91 21.56 -26.60 27.54
N TYR A 92 22.51 -27.38 28.07
CA TYR A 92 22.88 -28.67 27.50
C TYR A 92 21.68 -29.61 27.30
N ASN A 93 20.75 -29.63 28.26
CA ASN A 93 19.55 -30.47 28.21
C ASN A 93 18.53 -30.01 27.15
N GLU A 94 18.42 -28.70 26.92
CA GLU A 94 17.53 -28.16 25.88
C GLU A 94 18.07 -28.38 24.47
N ARG A 95 19.39 -28.32 24.29
CA ARG A 95 20.04 -28.69 23.02
C ARG A 95 19.78 -30.15 22.67
N LEU A 96 19.90 -31.06 23.65
CA LEU A 96 19.63 -32.49 23.47
C LEU A 96 18.20 -32.77 23.01
N ARG A 97 17.20 -32.12 23.63
CA ARG A 97 15.79 -32.27 23.19
C ARG A 97 15.54 -31.83 21.76
N ARG A 98 16.21 -30.76 21.29
CA ARG A 98 16.09 -30.29 19.91
C ARG A 98 16.75 -31.24 18.90
N TYR A 99 17.84 -31.89 19.26
CA TYR A 99 18.46 -32.90 18.40
C TYR A 99 17.64 -34.20 18.37
N SER A 100 17.10 -34.64 19.51
CA SER A 100 16.27 -35.86 19.56
C SER A 100 14.95 -35.75 18.79
N SER A 101 14.36 -34.55 18.70
CA SER A 101 13.13 -34.33 17.93
C SER A 101 13.36 -34.18 16.41
N ARG A 102 14.60 -33.86 15.99
CA ARG A 102 14.97 -33.74 14.57
C ARG A 102 15.35 -35.07 13.92
N PHE A 103 15.72 -36.08 14.71
CA PHE A 103 16.14 -37.40 14.24
C PHE A 103 15.15 -38.52 14.58
N SER A 104 13.91 -38.20 14.97
CA SER A 104 12.84 -39.22 15.02
C SER A 104 12.44 -39.58 13.58
N ILE A 105 13.22 -40.47 12.96
CA ILE A 105 12.80 -41.19 11.76
C ILE A 105 11.61 -42.05 12.21
N PRO A 106 10.40 -41.83 11.69
CA PRO A 106 9.31 -42.75 11.98
C PRO A 106 9.65 -44.09 11.32
N TYR A 107 9.96 -45.10 12.13
CA TYR A 107 9.90 -46.48 11.68
C TYR A 107 8.42 -46.86 11.61
N ASN A 108 7.86 -46.81 10.40
CA ASN A 108 6.60 -47.48 10.11
C ASN A 108 6.87 -48.98 10.04
N ASN A 109 6.29 -49.76 10.96
CA ASN A 109 5.98 -51.18 10.77
C ASN A 109 4.52 -51.30 10.37
#